data_AF-A0A5B7EIL5-F1
#
_entry.id   AF-A0A5B7EIL5-F1
#
_cell.length_a   1.000
_cell.length_b   1.000
_cell.length_c   1.000
_cell.angle_alpha   90.00
_cell.angle_beta   90.00
_cell.angle_gamma   90.00
#
_symmetry.space_group_name_H-M   'P 1'
#
loop_
_entity.id
_entity.type
_entity.pdbx_description
1 polymer ?
#
loop_
_entity_poly.entity_id
_entity_poly.type
_entity_poly.pdbx_seq_one_letter_code
_entity_poly.pdbx_strand_id
1 'polypeptide(L)'
;MSVFESFRKVDIYALGLVLWEVCRRYVSNGLVDDYRVPFHDQVPGDPSFDDMKKVVCVDQQRPMIPNRWTSDPVLAGMSKIIRECWHQNPNVRLTALRVKKSLMKLAQDETKNKIDIEY
;
A
#
# COMPACT_ATOMS: atom_id res chain seq x y z
N MET A 1 14.90 12.31 17.25
CA MET A 1 13.53 12.26 16.69
C MET A 1 12.57 12.27 17.88
N SER A 2 11.52 13.10 17.88
CA SER A 2 10.56 13.04 18.99
C SER A 2 9.80 11.71 18.95
N VAL A 3 9.34 11.25 20.12
CA VAL A 3 8.49 10.05 20.24
C VAL A 3 7.25 10.19 19.36
N PHE A 4 6.64 11.37 19.32
CA PHE A 4 5.50 11.69 18.46
C PHE A 4 5.79 11.49 16.96
N GLU A 5 6.92 12.00 16.45
CA GLU A 5 7.30 11.81 15.05
C GLU A 5 7.56 10.34 14.70
N SER A 6 7.99 9.54 15.69
CA SER A 6 8.15 8.10 15.54
C SER A 6 6.80 7.40 15.38
N PHE A 7 5.82 7.76 16.22
CA PHE A 7 4.44 7.23 16.11
C PHE A 7 3.80 7.57 14.76
N ARG A 8 3.95 8.82 14.29
CA ARG A 8 3.45 9.21 12.95
C ARG A 8 3.99 8.32 11.83
N LYS A 9 5.27 7.93 11.91
CA LYS A 9 5.91 7.06 10.91
C LYS A 9 5.44 5.61 11.02
N VAL A 10 5.03 5.17 12.20
CA VAL A 10 4.39 3.85 12.40
C VAL A 10 2.98 3.86 11.81
N ASP A 11 2.21 4.92 12.02
CA ASP A 11 0.86 5.05 11.44
C ASP A 11 0.89 5.01 9.90
N ILE A 12 1.89 5.64 9.29
CA ILE A 12 2.05 5.59 7.83
C ILE A 12 2.38 4.18 7.33
N TYR A 13 3.14 3.40 8.08
CA TYR A 13 3.40 2.01 7.75
C TYR A 13 2.09 1.21 7.77
N ALA A 14 1.31 1.34 8.85
CA ALA A 14 0.01 0.68 8.97
C ALA A 14 -0.97 1.12 7.87
N LEU A 15 -1.00 2.41 7.53
CA LEU A 15 -1.78 2.93 6.40
C LEU A 15 -1.40 2.25 5.08
N GLY A 16 -0.11 2.03 4.83
CA GLY A 16 0.35 1.30 3.63
C GLY A 16 -0.24 -0.10 3.51
N LEU A 17 -0.35 -0.82 4.64
CA LEU A 17 -0.98 -2.15 4.68
C LEU A 17 -2.49 -2.08 4.38
N VAL A 18 -3.20 -1.12 4.98
CA VAL A 18 -4.64 -0.92 4.73
C VAL A 18 -4.90 -0.55 3.27
N LEU A 19 -4.09 0.32 2.68
CA LEU A 19 -4.19 0.67 1.26
C LEU A 19 -4.00 -0.56 0.36
N TRP A 20 -3.10 -1.47 0.72
CA TRP A 20 -2.94 -2.74 0.00
C TRP A 20 -4.20 -3.60 0.09
N GLU A 21 -4.81 -3.74 1.26
CA GLU A 21 -6.08 -4.48 1.42
C GLU A 21 -7.21 -3.89 0.56
N VAL A 22 -7.33 -2.56 0.56
CA VAL A 22 -8.33 -1.85 -0.27
C VAL A 22 -8.10 -2.11 -1.76
N CYS A 23 -6.85 -2.00 -2.24
CA CYS A 23 -6.52 -2.21 -3.64
C CYS A 23 -6.77 -3.64 -4.13
N ARG A 24 -6.69 -4.65 -3.27
CA ARG A 24 -7.07 -6.03 -3.66
C ARG A 24 -8.55 -6.14 -4.05
N ARG A 25 -9.40 -5.32 -3.45
CA ARG A 25 -10.85 -5.29 -3.70
C ARG A 25 -11.26 -4.36 -4.84
N TYR A 26 -10.30 -3.70 -5.47
CA TYR A 26 -10.52 -2.87 -6.65
C TYR A 26 -10.73 -3.74 -7.89
N VAL A 27 -11.83 -3.51 -8.60
CA VAL A 27 -12.18 -4.19 -9.85
C VAL A 27 -11.49 -3.44 -11.00
N SER A 28 -10.56 -4.11 -11.67
CA SER A 28 -9.88 -3.59 -12.86
C SER A 28 -10.12 -4.53 -14.03
N ASN A 29 -10.72 -4.03 -15.11
CA ASN A 29 -11.08 -4.81 -16.30
C ASN A 29 -11.87 -6.09 -15.99
N GLY A 30 -12.81 -6.02 -15.03
CA GLY A 30 -13.61 -7.15 -14.58
C GLY A 30 -12.88 -8.16 -13.69
N LEU A 31 -11.60 -7.93 -13.38
CA LEU A 31 -10.79 -8.78 -12.51
C LEU A 31 -10.61 -8.15 -11.13
N VAL A 32 -10.71 -8.96 -10.08
CA VAL A 32 -10.54 -8.55 -8.68
C VAL A 32 -9.80 -9.63 -7.89
N ASP A 33 -8.96 -9.25 -6.93
CA ASP A 33 -8.31 -10.23 -6.05
C ASP A 33 -9.22 -10.57 -4.87
N ASP A 34 -9.12 -11.81 -4.37
CA ASP A 34 -9.78 -12.17 -3.12
C ASP A 34 -9.28 -11.31 -1.95
N TYR A 35 -10.20 -11.01 -1.03
CA TYR A 35 -9.86 -10.39 0.24
C TYR A 35 -8.86 -11.25 1.01
N ARG A 36 -7.80 -10.62 1.50
CA ARG A 36 -6.81 -11.23 2.38
C ARG A 36 -6.28 -10.16 3.33
N VAL A 37 -5.99 -10.55 4.56
CA VAL A 37 -5.24 -9.71 5.50
C VAL A 37 -3.77 -9.58 5.06
N PRO A 38 -3.06 -8.52 5.44
CA PRO A 38 -1.64 -8.39 5.16
C PRO A 38 -0.87 -9.56 5.77
N PHE A 39 0.15 -10.06 5.05
CA PHE A 39 0.98 -11.19 5.49
C PHE A 39 0.27 -12.55 5.62
N HIS A 40 -0.97 -12.70 5.11
CA HIS A 40 -1.76 -13.95 5.25
C HIS A 40 -1.07 -15.22 4.73
N ASP A 41 -0.09 -15.09 3.84
CA ASP A 41 0.70 -16.15 3.21
C ASP A 41 2.08 -16.35 3.88
N GLN A 42 2.40 -15.52 4.87
CA GLN A 42 3.72 -15.45 5.52
C GLN A 42 3.66 -15.76 7.03
N VAL A 43 2.49 -15.60 7.66
CA VAL A 43 2.29 -15.83 9.09
C VAL A 43 0.98 -16.60 9.36
N PRO A 44 0.85 -17.30 10.51
CA PRO A 44 -0.42 -17.92 10.90
C PRO A 44 -1.51 -16.87 11.15
N GLY A 45 -2.77 -17.30 11.20
CA GLY A 45 -3.93 -16.40 11.34
C GLY A 45 -3.95 -15.57 12.63
N ASP A 46 -3.31 -16.05 13.69
CA ASP A 46 -3.08 -15.32 14.95
C ASP A 46 -1.56 -15.30 15.24
N PRO A 47 -0.82 -14.37 14.63
CA PRO A 47 0.64 -14.39 14.67
C PRO A 47 1.17 -13.84 16.00
N SER A 48 2.22 -14.49 16.52
CA SER A 48 2.94 -13.98 17.67
C SER A 48 3.81 -12.76 17.31
N PHE A 49 4.33 -12.09 18.34
CA PHE A 49 5.29 -11.00 18.13
C PHE A 49 6.55 -11.46 17.39
N ASP A 50 7.04 -12.67 17.69
CA ASP A 50 8.23 -13.22 17.07
C ASP A 50 8.00 -13.60 15.60
N ASP A 51 6.81 -14.09 15.25
CA ASP A 51 6.42 -14.36 13.86
C ASP A 51 6.46 -13.06 13.03
N MET A 52 5.78 -12.02 13.50
CA MET A 52 5.75 -10.72 12.82
C MET A 52 7.13 -10.07 12.77
N LYS A 53 7.91 -10.15 13.85
CA LYS A 53 9.28 -9.62 13.89
C LYS A 53 10.17 -10.34 12.88
N LYS A 54 10.10 -11.67 12.80
CA LYS A 54 10.86 -12.45 11.82
C LYS A 54 10.52 -12.00 10.40
N VAL A 55 9.25 -12.00 10.03
CA VAL A 55 8.81 -11.67 8.66
C VAL A 55 9.09 -10.21 8.29
N VAL A 56 8.73 -9.26 9.16
CA VAL A 56 8.77 -7.82 8.83
C VAL A 56 10.14 -7.21 9.06
N CYS A 57 10.82 -7.56 10.16
CA CYS A 57 12.05 -6.89 10.58
C CYS A 57 13.31 -7.63 10.16
N VAL A 58 13.33 -8.96 10.28
CA VAL A 58 14.50 -9.78 9.95
C VAL A 58 14.54 -10.09 8.46
N ASP A 59 13.48 -10.72 7.94
CA ASP A 59 13.38 -11.17 6.56
C ASP A 59 12.93 -10.03 5.61
N GLN A 60 12.53 -8.89 6.18
CA GLN A 60 12.13 -7.66 5.47
C GLN A 60 11.04 -7.86 4.40
N GLN A 61 10.19 -8.86 4.60
CA GLN A 61 9.10 -9.18 3.69
C GLN A 61 8.00 -8.12 3.74
N ARG A 62 7.23 -8.02 2.67
CA ARG A 62 6.05 -7.17 2.53
C ARG A 62 4.94 -7.95 1.85
N PRO A 63 3.66 -7.55 2.01
CA PRO A 63 2.57 -8.16 1.25
C PRO A 63 2.83 -8.06 -0.25
N MET A 64 2.66 -9.18 -0.95
CA MET A 64 2.91 -9.26 -2.39
C MET A 64 1.97 -8.29 -3.13
N ILE A 65 2.54 -7.42 -3.98
CA ILE A 65 1.76 -6.60 -4.91
C ILE A 65 1.58 -7.44 -6.19
N PRO A 66 0.35 -7.83 -6.56
CA PRO A 66 0.10 -8.63 -7.76
C PRO A 66 0.59 -7.93 -9.03
N ASN A 67 1.26 -8.67 -9.92
CA ASN A 67 1.78 -8.13 -11.17
C ASN A 67 0.69 -7.48 -12.05
N ARG A 68 -0.56 -7.98 -11.98
CA ARG A 68 -1.70 -7.39 -12.70
C ARG A 68 -1.95 -5.92 -12.34
N TRP A 69 -1.50 -5.44 -11.18
CA TRP A 69 -1.66 -4.04 -10.80
C TRP A 69 -0.88 -3.10 -11.73
N THR A 70 0.13 -3.58 -12.46
CA THR A 70 0.91 -2.74 -13.38
C THR A 70 0.17 -2.37 -14.65
N SER A 71 -0.86 -3.14 -15.05
CA SER A 71 -1.64 -2.86 -16.27
C SER A 71 -2.74 -1.81 -16.06
N ASP A 72 -3.03 -1.46 -14.81
CA ASP A 72 -4.02 -0.44 -14.46
C ASP A 72 -3.29 0.80 -13.90
N PRO A 73 -3.42 1.99 -14.52
CA PRO A 73 -2.71 3.18 -14.07
C PRO A 73 -2.99 3.58 -12.62
N VAL A 74 -4.21 3.36 -12.13
CA VAL A 74 -4.60 3.64 -10.74
C VAL A 74 -3.91 2.67 -9.80
N LEU A 75 -4.02 1.36 -10.05
CA LEU A 75 -3.35 0.36 -9.22
C LEU A 75 -1.82 0.48 -9.27
N ALA A 76 -1.25 0.84 -10.42
CA ALA A 76 0.19 1.10 -10.57
C ALA A 76 0.63 2.31 -9.73
N GLY A 77 -0.18 3.39 -9.72
CA GLY A 77 0.02 4.56 -8.86
C GLY A 77 -0.08 4.21 -7.38
N MET A 78 -1.13 3.48 -6.99
CA MET A 78 -1.35 3.01 -5.62
C MET A 78 -0.19 2.13 -5.14
N SER A 79 0.31 1.23 -6.00
CA SER A 79 1.47 0.38 -5.70
C SER A 79 2.70 1.19 -5.27
N LYS A 80 2.94 2.34 -5.90
CA LYS A 80 4.06 3.22 -5.55
C LYS A 80 3.85 3.85 -4.17
N ILE A 81 2.65 4.39 -3.93
CA ILE A 81 2.29 5.00 -2.64
C ILE A 81 2.43 3.97 -1.50
N ILE A 82 1.88 2.77 -1.68
CA ILE A 82 1.97 1.66 -0.72
C ILE A 82 3.43 1.32 -0.41
N ARG A 83 4.29 1.17 -1.43
CA ARG A 83 5.72 0.88 -1.25
C ARG A 83 6.46 1.93 -0.44
N GLU A 84 6.15 3.20 -0.67
CA GLU A 84 6.76 4.31 0.06
C GLU A 84 6.21 4.38 1.51
N CYS A 85 4.94 4.04 1.75
CA CYS A 85 4.34 4.01 3.08
C CYS A 85 4.96 2.94 4.00
N TRP A 86 5.15 1.72 3.51
CA TRP A 86 5.62 0.60 4.33
C TRP A 86 7.14 0.35 4.28
N HIS A 87 7.91 1.36 3.83
CA HIS A 87 9.36 1.22 3.68
C HIS A 87 10.05 0.87 5.02
N GLN A 88 11.12 0.06 4.97
CA GLN A 88 11.85 -0.37 6.17
C GLN A 88 12.41 0.80 6.97
N ASN A 89 13.15 1.69 6.30
CA ASN A 89 13.61 2.94 6.90
C ASN A 89 12.42 3.89 7.17
N PRO A 90 12.12 4.26 8.42
CA PRO A 90 10.99 5.12 8.74
C PRO A 90 11.18 6.58 8.26
N ASN A 91 12.41 7.00 7.96
CA ASN A 91 12.69 8.36 7.48
C ASN A 91 12.32 8.60 6.03
N VAL A 92 12.20 7.55 5.22
CA VAL A 92 11.80 7.69 3.81
C VAL A 92 10.29 7.52 3.62
N ARG A 93 9.58 7.11 4.67
CA ARG A 93 8.12 6.97 4.63
C ARG A 93 7.48 8.32 4.36
N LEU A 94 6.39 8.29 3.59
CA LEU A 94 5.63 9.49 3.27
C LEU A 94 5.05 10.13 4.53
N THR A 95 4.83 11.44 4.50
CA THR A 95 3.96 12.08 5.48
C THR A 95 2.51 11.91 5.05
N ALA A 96 1.56 11.95 6.00
CA ALA A 96 0.13 11.86 5.69
C ALA A 96 -0.32 12.91 4.66
N LEU A 97 0.22 14.13 4.73
CA LEU A 97 -0.04 15.18 3.75
C LEU A 97 0.45 14.80 2.35
N ARG A 98 1.62 14.16 2.25
CA ARG A 98 2.16 13.70 0.97
C ARG A 98 1.34 12.55 0.41
N VAL A 99 0.92 11.58 1.23
CA VAL A 99 -0.02 10.51 0.82
C VAL A 99 -1.30 11.11 0.25
N LYS A 100 -1.94 12.04 0.97
CA LYS A 100 -3.16 12.74 0.51
C LYS A 100 -2.95 13.41 -0.85
N LYS A 101 -1.88 14.19 -1.02
CA LYS A 101 -1.58 14.86 -2.30
C LYS A 101 -1.36 13.88 -3.44
N SER A 102 -0.66 12.77 -3.20
CA SER A 102 -0.44 11.73 -4.20
C SER A 102 -1.74 11.05 -4.61
N LEU A 103 -2.63 10.74 -3.67
CA LEU A 103 -3.95 10.17 -3.95
C LEU A 103 -4.84 11.13 -4.75
N MET A 104 -4.86 12.42 -4.36
CA MET A 104 -5.61 13.44 -5.10
C MET A 104 -5.12 13.59 -6.54
N LYS A 105 -3.80 13.59 -6.74
CA LYS A 105 -3.22 13.64 -8.09
C LYS A 105 -3.62 12.41 -8.89
N LEU A 106 -3.53 11.22 -8.31
CA LEU A 106 -3.90 9.97 -8.98
C LEU A 106 -5.37 9.96 -9.44
N ALA A 107 -6.28 10.45 -8.58
CA ALA A 107 -7.70 10.57 -8.92
C ALA A 107 -7.97 11.61 -10.03
N GLN A 108 -7.21 12.70 -10.07
CA GLN A 108 -7.28 13.70 -11.14
C GLN A 108 -6.79 13.13 -12.47
N ASP A 109 -5.68 12.39 -12.46
CA ASP A 109 -5.11 11.76 -13.64
C ASP A 109 -6.05 10.66 -14.19
N GLU A 110 -6.71 9.89 -13.32
CA GLU A 110 -7.73 8.92 -13.72
C GLU A 110 -8.93 9.58 -14.44
N THR A 111 -9.44 10.67 -13.88
CA THR A 111 -10.57 11.41 -14.47
C THR A 111 -10.22 11.92 -15.87
N LYS A 112 -9.01 12.45 -16.07
CA LYS A 112 -8.54 12.91 -17.38
C LYS A 112 -8.49 11.77 -18.39
N ASN A 113 -7.89 10.64 -18.00
CA ASN A 113 -7.78 9.48 -18.90
C ASN A 113 -9.14 8.95 -19.36
N LYS A 114 -10.19 9.05 -18.53
CA LYS A 114 -11.56 8.66 -18.95
C LYS A 114 -12.14 9.63 -19.98
N ILE A 115 -11.92 10.94 -19.78
CA ILE A 115 -12.36 11.97 -20.72
C ILE A 115 -11.67 11.78 -22.08
N ASP A 116 -10.37 11.50 -22.10
CA ASP A 116 -9.60 11.32 -23.34
C ASP A 116 -10.00 10.06 -24.14
N ILE A 117 -10.64 9.06 -23.52
CA ILE A 117 -11.13 7.84 -24.20
C ILE A 117 -12.53 8.08 -24.83
N GLU A 118 -13.27 9.09 -24.37
CA GLU A 118 -14.62 9.41 -24.86
C GLU A 118 -14.63 10.36 -26.07
N TYR A 119 -13.47 10.77 -26.58
CA TYR A 119 -13.27 11.57 -27.80
C TYR A 119 -12.51 10.81 -28.88
#